data_AF-I0I0A9-F1
#
_entry.id   AF-I0I0A9-F1
#
_cell.length_a   1.000
_cell.length_b   1.000
_cell.length_c   1.000
_cell.angle_alpha   90.00
_cell.angle_beta   90.00
_cell.angle_gamma   90.00
#
_symmetry.space_group_name_H-M   'P 1'
#
loop_
_entity.id
_entity.type
_entity.pdbx_description
1 polymer ?
#
loop_
_entity_poly.entity_id
_entity_poly.type
_entity_poly.pdbx_seq_one_letter_code
_entity_poly.pdbx_strand_id
1 'polypeptide(L)'
;MRIWLIGADSAGTVALQQLQKNPDIQVIVSDAIARPQAVERRVIERVDYVESVTPLNINQLARRIRPDLILLDRSALQRAYGRLSEGFTFAESIQEEIAAASEWPCIVL
;
A
#
# COMPACT_ATOMS: atom_id res chain seq x y z
N MET A 1 4.73 9.83 -13.83
CA MET A 1 5.14 8.59 -13.12
C MET A 1 3.91 8.02 -12.43
N ARG A 2 3.71 6.70 -12.44
CA ARG A 2 2.59 6.03 -11.77
C ARG A 2 3.09 5.25 -10.56
N ILE A 3 2.61 5.63 -9.39
CA ILE A 3 2.94 4.95 -8.13
C ILE A 3 1.72 4.16 -7.68
N TRP A 4 1.93 2.90 -7.31
CA TRP A 4 0.92 2.11 -6.63
C TRP A 4 1.22 2.07 -5.13
N LEU A 5 0.37 2.71 -4.34
CA LEU A 5 0.44 2.67 -2.89
C LEU A 5 -0.48 1.56 -2.35
N ILE A 6 0.11 0.64 -1.59
CA ILE A 6 -0.55 -0.51 -0.99
C ILE A 6 -0.60 -0.29 0.52
N GLY A 7 -1.80 -0.07 1.04
CA GLY A 7 -2.03 0.41 2.39
C GLY A 7 -1.95 1.93 2.46
N ALA A 8 -3.02 2.57 2.92
CA ALA A 8 -3.11 4.03 3.05
C ALA A 8 -3.42 4.45 4.49
N ASP A 9 -2.69 3.86 5.43
CA ASP A 9 -2.79 4.13 6.86
C ASP A 9 -1.73 5.18 7.25
N SER A 10 -1.05 5.08 8.40
CA SER A 10 -0.12 6.11 8.89
C SER A 10 0.94 6.54 7.86
N ALA A 11 1.86 5.64 7.47
CA ALA A 11 2.95 6.01 6.56
C ALA A 11 2.44 6.31 5.14
N GLY A 12 1.44 5.56 4.67
CA GLY A 12 0.82 5.76 3.37
C GLY A 12 0.12 7.10 3.24
N THR A 13 -0.54 7.58 4.30
CA THR A 13 -1.18 8.90 4.34
C THR A 13 -0.16 10.02 4.20
N VAL A 14 0.97 9.92 4.92
CA VAL A 14 2.05 10.91 4.84
C VAL A 14 2.68 10.91 3.45
N ALA A 15 2.93 9.73 2.88
CA ALA A 15 3.45 9.60 1.52
C ALA A 15 2.50 10.23 0.48
N LEU A 16 1.19 9.95 0.56
CA LEU A 16 0.18 10.57 -0.31
C LEU A 16 0.24 12.09 -0.29
N GLN A 17 0.29 12.70 0.89
CA GLN A 17 0.37 14.15 1.03
C GLN A 17 1.63 14.74 0.38
N GLN A 18 2.76 14.02 0.38
CA GLN A 18 3.98 14.47 -0.30
C GLN A 18 3.88 14.27 -1.81
N LEU A 19 3.40 13.11 -2.26
CA LEU A 19 3.29 12.77 -3.69
C LEU A 19 2.32 13.70 -4.42
N GLN A 20 1.20 14.07 -3.78
CA GLN A 20 0.21 15.00 -4.33
C GLN A 20 0.75 16.42 -4.59
N LYS A 21 1.91 16.79 -4.04
CA LYS A 21 2.57 18.08 -4.33
C LYS A 21 3.08 18.15 -5.77
N ASN A 22 3.26 17.00 -6.43
CA ASN A 22 3.67 16.94 -7.83
C ASN A 22 2.50 16.39 -8.68
N PRO A 23 1.88 17.23 -9.54
CA PRO A 23 0.74 16.82 -10.36
C PRO A 23 1.10 15.80 -11.45
N ASP A 24 2.38 15.63 -11.80
CA ASP A 24 2.85 14.66 -12.79
C ASP A 24 2.97 13.23 -12.22
N ILE A 25 2.75 13.07 -10.92
CA ILE A 25 2.70 11.77 -10.24
C ILE A 25 1.24 11.34 -10.12
N GLN A 26 0.90 10.25 -10.80
CA GLN A 26 -0.36 9.55 -10.60
C GLN A 26 -0.19 8.53 -9.48
N VAL A 27 -0.95 8.66 -8.39
CA VAL A 27 -0.98 7.66 -7.31
C VAL A 27 -2.25 6.84 -7.44
N ILE A 28 -2.11 5.52 -7.46
CA ILE A 28 -3.20 4.55 -7.38
C ILE A 28 -3.12 3.90 -6.01
N VAL A 29 -4.24 3.85 -5.30
CA VAL A 29 -4.30 3.38 -3.91
C VAL A 29 -5.11 2.09 -3.81
N SER A 30 -4.48 1.05 -3.26
CA SER A 30 -5.14 -0.18 -2.84
C SER A 30 -5.07 -0.31 -1.32
N ASP A 31 -6.17 -0.70 -0.68
CA ASP A 31 -6.18 -1.07 0.73
C ASP A 31 -7.13 -2.25 0.96
N ALA A 32 -6.92 -3.01 2.04
CA ALA A 32 -7.80 -4.10 2.42
C ALA A 32 -9.18 -3.59 2.91
N ILE A 33 -9.29 -2.32 3.29
CA ILE A 33 -10.55 -1.69 3.71
C ILE A 33 -10.90 -0.47 2.84
N ALA A 34 -12.19 -0.16 2.75
CA ALA A 34 -12.67 0.97 1.94
C ALA A 34 -12.37 2.36 2.52
N ARG A 35 -12.18 2.44 3.85
CA ARG A 35 -11.95 3.72 4.57
C ARG A 35 -10.69 3.65 5.44
N PRO A 36 -9.49 3.54 4.84
CA PRO A 36 -8.25 3.67 5.58
C PRO A 36 -8.02 5.10 6.05
N GLN A 37 -7.00 5.33 6.86
CA GLN A 37 -6.74 6.62 7.50
C GLN A 37 -6.65 7.78 6.49
N ALA A 38 -6.09 7.58 5.30
CA ALA A 38 -6.02 8.59 4.25
C ALA A 38 -7.41 9.07 3.80
N VAL A 39 -8.41 8.18 3.75
CA VAL A 39 -9.80 8.53 3.45
C VAL A 39 -10.46 9.22 4.64
N GLU A 40 -10.25 8.71 5.86
CA GLU A 40 -10.80 9.32 7.08
C GLU A 40 -10.31 10.76 7.28
N ARG A 41 -9.03 11.01 6.98
CA ARG A 41 -8.39 12.32 7.03
C ARG A 41 -8.63 13.18 5.77
N ARG A 42 -9.40 12.68 4.80
CA ARG A 42 -9.74 13.37 3.55
C ARG A 42 -8.52 13.78 2.71
N VAL A 43 -7.43 13.01 2.78
CA VAL A 43 -6.27 13.15 1.87
C VAL A 43 -6.63 12.64 0.48
N ILE A 44 -7.45 11.60 0.43
CA ILE A 44 -8.10 11.07 -0.78
C ILE A 44 -9.59 10.90 -0.48
N GLU A 45 -10.43 10.99 -1.51
CA GLU A 45 -11.88 10.79 -1.37
C GLU A 45 -12.22 9.31 -1.13
N ARG A 46 -11.53 8.43 -1.85
CA ARG A 46 -11.70 6.97 -1.80
C ARG A 46 -10.41 6.28 -2.24
N VAL A 47 -10.28 5.00 -1.88
CA VAL A 47 -9.29 4.11 -2.50
C VAL A 47 -9.73 3.73 -3.91
N ASP A 48 -8.78 3.45 -4.80
CA ASP A 48 -9.07 2.98 -6.16
C ASP A 48 -9.50 1.51 -6.16
N TYR A 49 -8.89 0.70 -5.28
CA TYR A 49 -9.22 -0.72 -5.13
C TYR A 49 -9.30 -1.10 -3.66
N VAL A 50 -10.39 -1.79 -3.29
CA VAL A 50 -10.52 -2.48 -2.00
C VAL A 50 -10.07 -3.92 -2.21
N GLU A 51 -8.80 -4.19 -1.99
CA GLU A 51 -8.16 -5.46 -2.36
C GLU A 51 -6.98 -5.76 -1.44
N SER A 52 -6.96 -6.96 -0.87
CA SER A 52 -5.83 -7.44 -0.07
C SER A 52 -4.71 -7.91 -0.99
N VAL A 53 -3.58 -7.23 -0.93
CA VAL A 53 -2.39 -7.59 -1.69
C VAL A 53 -1.60 -8.63 -0.92
N THR A 54 -1.16 -9.68 -1.63
CA THR A 54 -0.42 -10.81 -1.10
C THR A 54 0.75 -11.15 -2.04
N PRO A 55 1.73 -11.95 -1.59
CA PRO A 55 2.82 -12.40 -2.47
C PRO A 55 2.32 -13.13 -3.72
N LEU A 56 1.14 -13.77 -3.63
CA LEU A 56 0.56 -14.55 -4.74
C LEU A 56 -0.10 -13.69 -5.81
N ASN A 57 -0.59 -12.50 -5.47
CA ASN A 57 -1.37 -11.66 -6.40
C ASN A 57 -0.66 -10.35 -6.80
N ILE A 58 0.44 -9.96 -6.13
CA ILE A 58 1.13 -8.68 -6.38
C ILE A 58 1.44 -8.46 -7.86
N ASN A 59 1.99 -9.46 -8.56
CA ASN A 59 2.37 -9.35 -9.96
C ASN A 59 1.17 -9.31 -10.90
N GLN A 60 0.10 -10.05 -10.59
CA GLN A 60 -1.14 -10.00 -11.37
C GLN A 60 -1.78 -8.60 -11.29
N LEU A 61 -1.82 -8.03 -10.08
CA LEU A 61 -2.37 -6.70 -9.85
C LEU A 61 -1.48 -5.62 -10.46
N ALA A 62 -0.15 -5.73 -10.31
CA ALA A 62 0.80 -4.81 -10.90
C ALA A 62 0.70 -4.80 -12.44
N ARG A 63 0.46 -5.93 -13.10
CA ARG A 63 0.22 -5.98 -14.56
C ARG A 63 -1.05 -5.22 -14.99
N ARG A 64 -2.10 -5.23 -14.15
CA ARG A 64 -3.34 -4.46 -14.38
C ARG A 64 -3.10 -2.96 -14.18
N ILE A 65 -2.43 -2.60 -13.10
CA ILE A 65 -2.22 -1.21 -12.66
C ILE A 65 -1.11 -0.53 -13.48
N ARG A 66 -0.10 -1.30 -13.89
CA ARG A 66 1.13 -0.89 -14.57
C ARG A 66 1.87 0.24 -13.84
N PRO A 67 2.27 0.06 -12.57
CA PRO A 67 3.04 1.07 -11.85
C PRO A 67 4.50 1.14 -12.32
N ASP A 68 5.13 2.29 -12.11
CA ASP A 68 6.58 2.45 -12.21
C ASP A 68 7.27 2.09 -10.87
N LEU A 69 6.55 2.24 -9.76
CA LEU A 69 7.01 2.00 -8.39
C LEU A 69 5.85 1.57 -7.49
N ILE A 70 6.11 0.64 -6.58
CA ILE A 70 5.18 0.20 -5.55
C ILE A 70 5.65 0.72 -4.19
N LEU A 71 4.74 1.33 -3.43
CA LEU A 71 4.95 1.72 -2.04
C LEU A 71 4.12 0.82 -1.13
N LEU A 72 4.74 0.25 -0.10
CA LEU A 72 4.10 -0.64 0.85
C LEU A 72 4.03 0.05 2.23
N ASP A 73 2.83 0.34 2.73
CA ASP A 73 2.64 0.92 4.06
C ASP A 73 2.61 -0.18 5.13
N ARG A 74 3.66 -0.28 5.96
CA ARG A 74 3.75 -1.17 7.14
C ARG A 74 2.53 -1.09 8.04
N SER A 75 2.03 0.12 8.24
CA SER A 75 0.99 0.44 9.22
C SER A 75 -0.33 -0.26 8.87
N ALA A 76 -0.63 -0.40 7.58
CA ALA A 76 -1.86 -1.06 7.12
C ALA A 76 -1.87 -2.56 7.44
N LEU A 77 -0.73 -3.24 7.27
CA LEU A 77 -0.59 -4.66 7.59
C LEU A 77 -0.52 -4.90 9.11
N GLN A 78 0.18 -4.02 9.84
CA GLN A 78 0.19 -4.05 11.31
C GLN A 78 -1.21 -3.86 11.89
N ARG A 79 -2.05 -2.99 11.31
CA ARG A 79 -3.46 -2.86 11.71
C ARG A 79 -4.25 -4.16 11.52
N ALA A 80 -3.98 -4.91 10.45
CA ALA A 80 -4.66 -6.17 10.19
C ALA A 80 -4.27 -7.28 11.19
N TYR A 81 -3.01 -7.32 11.62
CA TYR A 81 -2.47 -8.40 12.46
C TYR A 81 -2.16 -8.02 13.91
N GLY A 82 -2.30 -6.75 14.29
CA GLY A 82 -1.86 -6.23 15.59
C GLY A 82 -2.61 -6.79 16.82
N ARG A 83 -3.67 -7.58 16.61
CA ARG A 83 -4.39 -8.31 17.68
C ARG A 83 -3.83 -9.71 17.95
N LEU A 84 -2.91 -10.19 17.13
CA LEU A 84 -2.24 -11.47 17.31
C LEU A 84 -0.97 -11.27 18.12
N SER A 85 -0.70 -12.18 19.07
CA SER A 85 0.62 -12.30 19.67
C SER A 85 1.66 -12.51 18.56
N GLU A 86 2.75 -11.74 18.56
CA GLU A 86 3.76 -11.72 17.49
C GLU A 86 3.26 -11.25 16.11
N GLY A 87 2.06 -10.66 16.04
CA GLY A 87 1.47 -10.17 14.78
C GLY A 87 2.29 -9.09 14.08
N PHE A 88 3.14 -8.37 14.81
CA PHE A 88 4.09 -7.41 14.23
C PHE A 88 5.17 -8.08 13.40
N THR A 89 5.85 -9.09 13.96
CA THR A 89 6.90 -9.85 13.26
C THR A 89 6.32 -10.56 12.03
N PHE A 90 5.12 -11.11 12.18
CA PHE A 90 4.41 -11.74 11.06
C PHE A 90 4.03 -10.72 9.97
N ALA A 91 3.55 -9.54 10.34
CA ALA A 91 3.23 -8.50 9.38
C ALA A 91 4.47 -8.01 8.60
N GLU A 92 5.62 -7.89 9.27
CA GLU A 92 6.88 -7.55 8.60
C GLU A 92 7.33 -8.65 7.64
N SER A 93 7.31 -9.92 8.06
CA SER A 93 7.71 -11.03 7.17
C SER A 93 6.84 -11.12 5.92
N ILE A 94 5.53 -10.89 6.05
CA ILE A 94 4.62 -10.89 4.91
C ILE A 94 4.93 -9.72 3.96
N GLN A 95 5.26 -8.53 4.48
CA GLN A 95 5.62 -7.41 3.61
C GLN A 95 6.94 -7.63 2.89
N GLU A 96 7.94 -8.18 3.58
CA GLU A 96 9.20 -8.56 2.94
C GLU A 96 8.98 -9.60 1.85
N GLU A 97 8.09 -10.56 2.08
CA GLU A 97 7.71 -11.57 1.07
C GLU A 97 6.98 -10.94 -0.12
N ILE A 98 6.05 -10.00 0.11
CA ILE A 98 5.37 -9.24 -0.97
C ILE A 98 6.40 -8.48 -1.80
N ALA A 99 7.32 -7.77 -1.14
CA ALA A 99 8.36 -6.99 -1.81
C ALA A 99 9.32 -7.89 -2.59
N ALA A 100 9.74 -9.01 -2.01
CA ALA A 100 10.64 -9.97 -2.63
C ALA A 100 9.99 -10.72 -3.82
N ALA A 101 8.69 -10.98 -3.76
CA ALA A 101 7.94 -11.62 -4.84
C ALA A 101 7.62 -10.68 -6.01
N SER A 102 7.71 -9.36 -5.80
CA SER A 102 7.35 -8.36 -6.80
C SER A 102 8.37 -8.30 -7.95
N GLU A 103 7.86 -8.34 -9.19
CA GLU A 103 8.62 -8.05 -10.40
C GLU A 103 8.84 -6.53 -10.61
N TRP A 104 8.13 -5.70 -9.83
CA TRP A 104 8.24 -4.24 -9.85
C TRP A 104 9.05 -3.71 -8.66
N PRO A 105 9.75 -2.57 -8.81
CA PRO A 105 10.45 -1.94 -7.70
C PRO A 105 9.49 -1.64 -6.54
N CYS A 106 9.89 -2.05 -5.34
CA CYS A 106 9.14 -1.84 -4.10
C CYS A 106 9.95 -1.00 -3.11
N ILE A 107 9.27 -0.08 -2.44
CA ILE A 107 9.79 0.61 -1.25
C ILE A 107 8.81 0.37 -0.11
N VAL A 108 9.33 -0.15 1.00
CA VAL A 108 8.57 -0.31 2.24
C VAL A 108 8.69 0.97 3.05
N LEU A 109 7.56 1.60 3.38
CA LEU A 109 7.45 2.84 4.14
C LEU A 109 7.43 2.59 5.66
#